data_AF-A0A951AT80-F1
#
_entry.id   AF-A0A951AT80-F1
#
_cell.length_a   1.000
_cell.length_b   1.000
_cell.length_c   1.000
_cell.angle_alpha   90.00
_cell.angle_beta   90.00
_cell.angle_gamma   90.00
#
_symmetry.space_group_name_H-M   'P 1'
#
loop_
_entity.id
_entity.type
_entity.pdbx_description
1 polymer ?
#
loop_
_entity_poly.entity_id
_entity_poly.type
_entity_poly.pdbx_seq_one_letter_code
_entity_poly.pdbx_strand_id
1 'polypeptide(L)'
;MGTTSNSSSSGFKVVVDEDGNLTVPAGELARHGVRPGARLWIIPEQRGGERRSMLGALKDAVSPEAVEDLLRGLDAAKADRIAYYTEQS
;
A
#
# COMPACT_ATOMS: atom_id res chain seq x y z
N MET A 1 -9.35 -24.75 22.19
CA MET A 1 -8.70 -25.17 20.94
C MET A 1 -9.15 -24.23 19.84
N GLY A 2 -8.29 -23.32 19.40
CA GLY A 2 -8.56 -22.44 18.26
C GLY A 2 -7.92 -23.04 17.02
N THR A 3 -8.71 -23.29 15.98
CA THR A 3 -8.19 -23.56 14.64
C THR A 3 -8.45 -22.34 13.78
N THR A 4 -7.38 -21.60 13.52
CA THR A 4 -7.28 -20.64 12.44
C THR A 4 -7.50 -21.39 11.14
N SER A 5 -8.73 -21.33 10.63
CA SER A 5 -9.05 -21.81 9.30
C SER A 5 -8.56 -20.74 8.33
N ASN A 6 -7.27 -20.80 7.98
CA ASN A 6 -6.75 -20.10 6.83
C ASN A 6 -7.35 -20.82 5.62
N SER A 7 -8.59 -20.48 5.27
CA SER A 7 -9.21 -20.99 4.06
C SER A 7 -8.43 -20.39 2.92
N SER A 8 -7.53 -21.20 2.34
CA SER A 8 -7.09 -21.05 0.96
C SER A 8 -8.32 -21.20 0.06
N SER A 9 -9.22 -20.22 0.13
CA SER A 9 -10.32 -20.05 -0.79
C SER A 9 -9.67 -19.62 -2.09
N SER A 10 -9.33 -20.59 -2.93
CA SER A 10 -9.10 -20.38 -4.35
C SER A 10 -10.27 -19.54 -4.86
N GLY A 11 -10.05 -18.24 -5.03
CA GLY A 11 -11.01 -17.39 -5.74
C GLY A 11 -11.23 -17.95 -7.14
N PHE A 12 -12.33 -17.58 -7.77
CA PHE A 12 -12.59 -17.92 -9.16
C PHE A 12 -12.37 -16.71 -10.06
N LYS A 13 -11.94 -16.98 -11.29
CA LYS A 13 -11.71 -15.93 -12.27
C LYS A 13 -13.05 -15.53 -12.88
N VAL A 14 -13.35 -14.24 -12.83
CA VAL A 14 -14.55 -13.66 -13.44
C VAL A 14 -14.15 -12.91 -14.71
N VAL A 15 -14.94 -13.06 -15.77
CA VAL A 15 -14.83 -12.22 -16.96
C VAL A 15 -15.89 -11.12 -16.84
N VAL A 16 -15.42 -9.89 -16.94
CA VAL A 16 -16.26 -8.69 -16.98
C VAL A 16 -16.28 -8.20 -18.43
N ASP A 17 -17.46 -7.98 -19.00
CA ASP A 17 -17.58 -7.36 -20.31
C ASP A 17 -17.37 -5.84 -20.24
N GLU A 18 -17.38 -5.17 -21.41
CA GLU A 18 -17.17 -3.72 -21.50
C GLU A 18 -18.27 -2.89 -20.81
N ASP A 19 -19.45 -3.48 -20.64
CA ASP A 19 -20.61 -2.87 -19.98
C ASP A 19 -20.63 -3.13 -18.46
N GLY A 20 -19.67 -3.90 -17.93
CA GLY A 20 -19.55 -4.22 -16.52
C GLY A 20 -20.37 -5.44 -16.08
N ASN A 21 -20.95 -6.21 -17.00
CA ASN A 21 -21.65 -7.45 -16.66
C ASN A 21 -20.64 -8.58 -16.36
N LEU A 22 -20.96 -9.34 -15.32
CA LEU A 22 -20.16 -10.46 -14.86
C LEU A 22 -20.70 -11.76 -15.45
N THR A 23 -19.88 -12.46 -16.23
CA THR A 23 -20.20 -13.82 -16.67
C THR A 23 -19.56 -14.81 -15.71
N VAL A 24 -20.38 -15.43 -14.85
CA VAL A 24 -19.97 -16.47 -13.91
C VAL A 24 -21.01 -17.60 -13.93
N PRO A 25 -20.61 -18.87 -14.04
CA PRO A 25 -21.53 -19.99 -13.86
C PRO A 25 -22.26 -19.93 -12.51
N ALA A 26 -23.59 -20.05 -12.50
CA ALA A 26 -24.38 -19.99 -11.27
C ALA A 26 -23.95 -21.04 -10.22
N GLY A 27 -23.49 -22.22 -10.67
CA GLY A 27 -22.96 -23.25 -9.78
C GLY A 27 -21.67 -22.85 -9.07
N GLU A 28 -20.87 -21.98 -9.66
CA GLU A 28 -19.64 -21.45 -9.05
C GLU A 28 -19.99 -20.40 -7.99
N LEU A 29 -20.91 -19.48 -8.30
CA LEU A 29 -21.45 -18.54 -7.32
C LEU A 29 -22.04 -19.25 -6.09
N ALA A 30 -22.82 -20.31 -6.30
CA ALA A 30 -23.43 -21.08 -5.22
C ALA A 30 -22.39 -21.80 -4.34
N ARG A 31 -21.30 -22.32 -4.92
CA ARG A 31 -20.18 -22.93 -4.17
C ARG A 31 -19.48 -21.92 -3.26
N HIS A 32 -19.45 -20.65 -3.66
CA HIS A 32 -18.93 -19.54 -2.86
C HIS A 32 -19.99 -18.88 -1.97
N GLY A 33 -21.20 -19.48 -1.86
CA GLY A 33 -22.26 -19.01 -0.96
C GLY A 33 -23.01 -17.77 -1.46
N VAL A 34 -22.83 -17.37 -2.71
CA VAL A 34 -23.53 -16.22 -3.30
C VAL A 34 -24.95 -16.65 -3.68
N ARG A 35 -25.94 -15.94 -3.13
CA ARG A 35 -27.36 -16.17 -3.41
C ARG A 35 -27.85 -15.34 -4.59
N PRO A 36 -28.87 -15.80 -5.34
CA PRO A 36 -29.54 -14.95 -6.33
C PRO A 36 -30.02 -13.63 -5.69
N GLY A 37 -29.75 -12.50 -6.36
CA GLY A 37 -30.09 -11.16 -5.86
C GLY A 37 -29.09 -10.56 -4.86
N ALA A 38 -27.99 -11.26 -4.54
CA ALA A 38 -26.92 -10.69 -3.74
C ALA A 38 -26.25 -9.51 -4.46
N ARG A 39 -25.93 -8.45 -3.70
CA ARG A 39 -25.12 -7.33 -4.18
C ARG A 39 -23.65 -7.66 -3.99
N LEU A 40 -22.87 -7.59 -5.06
CA LEU A 40 -21.43 -7.84 -5.06
C LEU A 40 -20.68 -6.54 -5.30
N TRP A 41 -19.50 -6.40 -4.69
CA TRP A 41 -18.59 -5.29 -4.92
C TRP A 41 -17.38 -5.79 -5.69
N ILE A 42 -17.02 -5.10 -6.78
CA ILE A 42 -15.80 -5.37 -7.53
C ILE A 42 -14.70 -4.50 -6.91
N ILE A 43 -13.71 -5.14 -6.31
CA ILE A 43 -12.54 -4.44 -5.76
C ILE A 43 -11.38 -4.70 -6.72
N PRO A 44 -10.81 -3.66 -7.35
CA PRO A 44 -9.63 -3.84 -8.17
C PRO A 44 -8.50 -4.40 -7.31
N GLU A 45 -7.89 -5.48 -7.77
CA GLU A 45 -6.72 -6.03 -7.11
C GLU A 45 -5.62 -4.97 -7.16
N GLN A 46 -5.30 -4.38 -6.01
CA GLN A 46 -4.07 -3.61 -5.90
C GLN A 46 -2.93 -4.62 -6.00
N ARG A 47 -2.35 -4.75 -7.21
CA ARG A 47 -1.00 -5.31 -7.30
C ARG A 47 -0.19 -4.52 -6.29
N GLY A 48 0.29 -5.19 -5.26
CA GLY A 48 1.23 -4.61 -4.32
C GLY A 48 2.44 -4.15 -5.13
N GLY A 49 2.41 -2.90 -5.58
CA GLY A 49 3.58 -2.23 -6.07
C GLY A 49 4.60 -2.36 -4.95
N GLU A 50 5.76 -2.90 -5.30
CA GLU A 50 6.90 -2.98 -4.40
C GLU A 50 6.99 -1.65 -3.67
N ARG A 51 6.74 -1.64 -2.35
CA ARG A 51 6.87 -0.42 -1.55
C ARG A 51 8.35 -0.12 -1.54
N ARG A 52 8.83 0.57 -2.58
CA ARG A 52 10.16 1.16 -2.57
C ARG A 52 10.19 2.02 -1.33
N SER A 53 11.17 1.79 -0.46
CA SER A 53 11.42 2.69 0.65
C SER A 53 11.46 4.11 0.11
N MET A 54 11.00 5.10 0.87
CA MET A 54 11.06 6.51 0.43
C MET A 54 12.47 6.86 -0.07
N LEU A 55 13.50 6.29 0.56
CA LEU A 55 14.90 6.37 0.13
C LEU A 55 15.12 5.83 -1.30
N GLY A 56 14.60 4.64 -1.61
CA GLY A 56 14.70 4.05 -2.95
C GLY A 56 13.89 4.81 -4.01
N ALA A 57 12.79 5.47 -3.64
CA ALA A 57 12.01 6.30 -4.55
C ALA A 57 12.65 7.67 -4.82
N LEU A 58 13.36 8.22 -3.83
CA LEU A 58 14.00 9.54 -3.92
C LEU A 58 15.43 9.50 -4.47
N LYS A 59 16.09 8.32 -4.45
CA LYS A 59 17.46 8.14 -4.93
C LYS A 59 17.68 8.64 -6.37
N ASP A 60 16.69 8.47 -7.24
CA ASP A 60 16.78 8.90 -8.65
C ASP A 60 16.14 10.28 -8.89
N ALA A 61 15.45 10.84 -7.89
CA ALA A 61 14.72 12.10 -7.96
C ALA A 61 15.47 13.28 -7.32
N VAL A 62 16.43 13.00 -6.42
CA VAL A 62 17.14 14.01 -5.64
C VAL A 62 18.64 13.89 -5.87
N SER A 63 19.28 14.99 -6.27
CA SER A 63 20.74 15.05 -6.42
C SER A 63 21.44 14.76 -5.09
N PRO A 64 22.55 14.00 -5.07
CA PRO A 64 23.33 13.77 -3.85
C PRO A 64 23.79 15.08 -3.19
N GLU A 65 24.10 16.10 -3.98
CA GLU A 65 24.52 17.43 -3.49
C GLU A 65 23.40 18.09 -2.66
N ALA A 66 22.14 17.98 -3.12
CA ALA A 66 20.99 18.54 -2.40
C ALA A 66 20.73 17.82 -1.07
N VAL A 67 21.05 16.53 -0.98
CA VAL A 67 20.97 15.76 0.26
C VAL A 67 22.07 16.19 1.23
N GLU A 68 23.29 16.38 0.74
CA GLU A 68 24.42 16.84 1.56
C GLU A 68 24.20 18.26 2.10
N ASP A 69 23.67 19.16 1.28
CA ASP A 69 23.33 20.52 1.70
C ASP A 69 22.23 20.53 2.78
N LEU A 70 21.22 19.68 2.64
CA LEU A 70 20.17 19.51 3.65
C LEU A 70 20.75 19.03 4.97
N LEU A 71 21.60 17.99 4.95
CA LEU A 71 22.23 17.43 6.14
C LEU A 71 23.11 18.48 6.84
N ARG A 72 23.91 19.23 6.08
CA ARG A 72 24.75 20.32 6.61
C ARG A 72 23.91 21.42 7.27
N GLY A 73 22.80 21.80 6.65
CA GLY A 73 21.88 22.78 7.22
C GLY A 73 21.22 22.28 8.52
N LEU A 74 20.91 20.99 8.60
CA LEU A 74 20.30 20.38 9.77
C LEU A 74 21.28 20.30 10.95
N ASP A 75 22.56 20.01 10.67
CA ASP A 75 23.62 20.04 11.69
C ASP A 75 23.88 21.45 12.21
N ALA A 76 23.92 22.46 11.33
CA ALA A 76 24.06 23.86 11.74
C ALA A 76 22.87 24.31 12.62
N ALA A 77 21.64 24.04 12.19
CA ALA A 77 20.44 24.38 12.96
C ALA A 77 20.39 23.65 14.31
N LYS A 78 20.90 22.42 14.38
CA LYS A 78 21.02 21.67 15.63
C LYS A 78 22.06 22.30 16.57
N ALA A 79 23.20 22.73 16.04
CA ALA A 79 24.24 23.42 16.81
C ALA A 79 23.72 24.73 17.40
N ASP A 80 23.05 25.56 16.59
CA ASP A 80 22.43 26.82 17.04
C ASP A 80 21.41 26.57 18.15
N ARG A 81 20.58 25.54 18.00
CA ARG A 81 19.60 25.16 19.01
C ARG A 81 20.25 24.71 20.31
N ILE A 82 21.36 23.95 20.26
CA ILE A 82 22.09 23.56 21.47
C ILE A 82 22.67 24.79 22.16
N ALA A 83 23.33 25.67 21.40
CA ALA A 83 23.92 26.90 21.92
C ALA A 83 22.87 27.76 22.64
N TYR A 84 21.69 27.95 22.03
CA TYR A 84 20.58 28.69 22.61
C TYR A 84 20.14 28.14 23.98
N TYR A 85 20.05 26.82 24.14
CA TYR A 85 19.63 26.22 25.42
C TYR A 85 20.74 26.18 26.46
N THR A 86 22.01 26.15 26.05
CA THR A 86 23.15 26.22 26.98
C THR A 86 23.43 27.63 27.50
N GLU A 87 23.06 28.67 26.75
CA GLU A 87 23.18 30.06 27.21
C GLU A 87 22.03 30.51 28.13
N GLN A 88 20.92 29.75 28.14
CA GLN A 88 19.75 30.01 29.00
C GLN A 88 19.76 29.23 30.33
N SER A 89 20.74 28.35 30.55
CA SER A 89 20.92 27.55 31.77
C SER A 89 22.06 28.07 32.63
#